data_AF-A0A2S5CMV1-F1
#
_entry.id   AF-A0A2S5CMV1-F1
#
_cell.length_a   1.000
_cell.length_b   1.000
_cell.length_c   1.000
_cell.angle_alpha   90.00
_cell.angle_beta   90.00
_cell.angle_gamma   90.00
#
_symmetry.space_group_name_H-M   'P 1'
#
loop_
_entity.id
_entity.type
_entity.pdbx_description
1 polymer ?
#
loop_
_entity_poly.entity_id
_entity_poly.type
_entity_poly.pdbx_seq_one_letter_code
_entity_poly.pdbx_strand_id
1 'polypeptide(L)'
;MPSQSPVLTVAAALAFAKTSTSPFLVQDSSTNISANADALAKMGAQLTHLTATDNNAITANVDDYLALAPKGTYLGFNIKDTVRAINSHAADLVAGYQVSGLTLPDGKVFQITLGGTEVLHALTFGIEDVITLAQEGITVPLGVYENAAVISANATTLAKLGKQLASVFITDYSPIETDVASFLVLGPKITSGVYSNFNIKDSAAAINAHAAKISANIAEVNELILSDGTVISQVSGREFFPLEHIMVLSSIGEATQLAKEGITALPVGVVESISTFAADAAAMVSLGKHLVAVWLSDFGNITINATDFLVLAPKLQPPFSFVTQFVINDTAQHIVASLNKLQGLTGQIDSITLTDSGTATVAITAKQYAHDAATLAKISTAYHLSLSGETAAHVAQAAADSHVTAIAVTDTAAHVYAKLNDLASHADKLSGITLTDAGTPTLTLSGLQAAHSMAVLDTISSPYLLSIKAAANVINGLDLSGVQNAQIELEPTLLKIPLVVNAHISGLNLSLIDLSGDSINEKAYGPSGVELDIVHNGAVTQQLFFAHNTSADLQLIGVDPGIVHVL
;
A
#
# COMPACT_ATOMS: atom_id res chain seq x y z
N MET A 1 80.77 2.96 25.33
CA MET A 1 79.92 3.59 24.30
C MET A 1 79.48 2.47 23.38
N PRO A 2 78.18 2.32 23.02
CA PRO A 2 77.84 1.34 22.00
C PRO A 2 78.59 1.75 20.73
N SER A 3 79.44 0.87 20.21
CA SER A 3 80.11 1.06 18.94
C SER A 3 79.03 1.33 17.90
N GLN A 4 78.98 2.53 17.33
CA GLN A 4 78.08 2.80 16.21
C GLN A 4 78.42 1.80 15.10
N SER A 5 77.42 1.03 14.66
CA SER A 5 77.58 0.15 13.50
C SER A 5 78.10 0.97 12.32
N PRO A 6 79.11 0.49 11.58
CA PRO A 6 79.69 1.27 10.49
C PRO A 6 78.66 1.49 9.37
N VAL A 7 78.67 2.68 8.77
CA VAL A 7 77.94 2.99 7.54
C VAL A 7 78.86 2.71 6.35
N LEU A 8 78.46 1.80 5.47
CA LEU A 8 79.26 1.28 4.38
C LEU A 8 78.57 1.47 3.03
N THR A 9 79.35 1.66 1.97
CA THR A 9 78.85 1.46 0.59
C THR A 9 78.56 -0.02 0.38
N VAL A 10 77.78 -0.38 -0.64
CA VAL A 10 77.45 -1.78 -0.95
C VAL A 10 78.73 -2.60 -1.16
N ALA A 11 79.70 -2.08 -1.91
CA ALA A 11 80.98 -2.75 -2.13
C ALA A 11 81.76 -2.99 -0.82
N ALA A 12 81.78 -1.99 0.07
CA ALA A 12 82.46 -2.10 1.37
C ALA A 12 81.72 -3.07 2.31
N ALA A 13 80.39 -3.08 2.30
CA ALA A 13 79.56 -4.01 3.05
C ALA A 13 79.80 -5.47 2.63
N LEU A 14 79.84 -5.73 1.33
CA LEU A 14 80.12 -7.08 0.79
C LEU A 14 81.53 -7.57 1.14
N ALA A 15 82.52 -6.66 1.19
CA ALA A 15 83.87 -6.99 1.63
C ALA A 15 83.92 -7.23 3.15
N PHE A 16 83.25 -6.38 3.93
CA PHE A 16 83.19 -6.45 5.39
C PHE A 16 82.51 -7.73 5.88
N ALA A 17 81.42 -8.14 5.23
CA ALA A 17 80.68 -9.36 5.57
C ALA A 17 81.51 -10.65 5.40
N LYS A 18 82.60 -10.62 4.60
CA LYS A 18 83.52 -11.76 4.44
C LYS A 18 84.49 -11.93 5.62
N THR A 19 84.73 -10.86 6.38
CA THR A 19 85.77 -10.81 7.43
C THR A 19 85.21 -10.52 8.82
N SER A 20 83.93 -10.19 8.91
CA SER A 20 83.26 -9.79 10.15
C SER A 20 81.80 -10.23 10.13
N THR A 21 81.27 -10.60 11.30
CA THR A 21 79.84 -10.85 11.54
C THR A 21 79.15 -9.71 12.28
N SER A 22 79.86 -8.61 12.54
CA SER A 22 79.32 -7.44 13.25
C SER A 22 78.24 -6.73 12.42
N PRO A 23 77.22 -6.13 13.07
CA PRO A 23 76.17 -5.41 12.38
C PRO A 23 76.69 -4.15 11.67
N PHE A 24 76.09 -3.78 10.54
CA PHE A 24 76.42 -2.57 9.78
C PHE A 24 75.19 -1.98 9.07
N LEU A 25 75.36 -0.75 8.59
CA LEU A 25 74.38 -0.04 7.77
C LEU A 25 74.92 0.07 6.34
N VAL A 26 74.04 0.03 5.36
CA VAL A 26 74.38 0.32 3.97
C VAL A 26 73.78 1.65 3.55
N GLN A 27 74.63 2.53 3.03
CA GLN A 27 74.22 3.77 2.37
C GLN A 27 74.91 3.88 1.02
N ASP A 28 74.14 3.80 -0.06
CA ASP A 28 74.67 3.81 -1.44
C ASP A 28 73.56 4.23 -2.43
N SER A 29 73.90 4.40 -3.70
CA SER A 29 72.92 4.64 -4.76
C SER A 29 71.95 3.47 -4.91
N SER A 30 70.70 3.75 -5.28
CA SER A 30 69.69 2.71 -5.57
C SER A 30 70.17 1.73 -6.64
N THR A 31 70.98 2.21 -7.60
CA THR A 31 71.58 1.37 -8.66
C THR A 31 72.55 0.34 -8.08
N ASN A 32 73.45 0.76 -7.18
CA ASN A 32 74.40 -0.15 -6.53
C ASN A 32 73.68 -1.14 -5.61
N ILE A 33 72.65 -0.68 -4.90
CA ILE A 33 71.81 -1.53 -4.05
C ILE A 33 71.08 -2.57 -4.91
N SER A 34 70.41 -2.15 -6.00
CA SER A 34 69.69 -3.03 -6.92
C SER A 34 70.59 -4.10 -7.52
N ALA A 35 71.80 -3.72 -7.95
CA ALA A 35 72.76 -4.64 -8.56
C ALA A 35 73.28 -5.73 -7.60
N ASN A 36 73.08 -5.56 -6.29
CA ASN A 36 73.56 -6.48 -5.25
C ASN A 36 72.44 -6.87 -4.25
N ALA A 37 71.17 -6.72 -4.64
CA ALA A 37 70.03 -6.93 -3.75
C ALA A 37 70.03 -8.33 -3.13
N ASP A 38 70.33 -9.36 -3.91
CA ASP A 38 70.39 -10.75 -3.45
C ASP A 38 71.50 -10.98 -2.41
N ALA A 39 72.67 -10.37 -2.63
CA ALA A 39 73.81 -10.47 -1.73
C ALA A 39 73.56 -9.71 -0.44
N LEU A 40 72.90 -8.55 -0.51
CA LEU A 40 72.48 -7.77 0.66
C LEU A 40 71.38 -8.50 1.46
N ALA A 41 70.40 -9.11 0.80
CA ALA A 41 69.34 -9.87 1.44
C ALA A 41 69.91 -11.06 2.25
N LYS A 42 70.90 -11.76 1.69
CA LYS A 42 71.61 -12.87 2.36
C LYS A 42 72.39 -12.46 3.61
N MET A 43 72.64 -11.16 3.83
CA MET A 43 73.28 -10.68 5.07
C MET A 43 72.36 -10.77 6.29
N GLY A 44 71.04 -10.90 6.09
CA GLY A 44 70.08 -11.16 7.15
C GLY A 44 70.13 -10.16 8.31
N ALA A 45 70.42 -10.65 9.52
CA ALA A 45 70.48 -9.82 10.72
C ALA A 45 71.72 -8.90 10.78
N GLN A 46 72.74 -9.17 9.97
CA GLN A 46 73.97 -8.38 9.94
C GLN A 46 73.74 -6.99 9.30
N LEU A 47 72.87 -6.92 8.29
CA LEU A 47 72.40 -5.66 7.73
C LEU A 47 71.29 -5.10 8.62
N THR A 48 71.59 -4.06 9.40
CA THR A 48 70.63 -3.47 10.34
C THR A 48 69.85 -2.30 9.76
N HIS A 49 70.41 -1.61 8.77
CA HIS A 49 69.72 -0.51 8.09
C HIS A 49 70.19 -0.37 6.63
N LEU A 50 69.28 0.03 5.75
CA LEU A 50 69.52 0.28 4.33
C LEU A 50 68.97 1.66 3.96
N THR A 51 69.80 2.48 3.32
CA THR A 51 69.40 3.81 2.83
C THR A 51 69.91 4.01 1.40
N ALA A 52 69.03 4.40 0.50
CA ALA A 52 69.42 4.86 -0.83
C ALA A 52 69.87 6.33 -0.77
N THR A 53 70.94 6.70 -1.47
CA THR A 53 71.42 8.10 -1.56
C THR A 53 70.66 8.93 -2.59
N ASP A 54 69.77 8.30 -3.34
CA ASP A 54 68.90 8.90 -4.35
C ASP A 54 67.45 8.43 -4.11
N ASN A 55 66.51 9.02 -4.85
CA ASN A 55 65.08 8.76 -4.68
C ASN A 55 64.53 7.70 -5.66
N ASN A 56 65.40 7.00 -6.39
CA ASN A 56 64.93 5.97 -7.32
C ASN A 56 64.61 4.68 -6.57
N ALA A 57 63.64 3.92 -7.09
CA ALA A 57 63.27 2.63 -6.52
C ALA A 57 64.37 1.57 -6.74
N ILE A 58 64.58 0.73 -5.73
CA ILE A 58 65.48 -0.41 -5.74
C ILE A 58 64.83 -1.55 -6.52
N THR A 59 65.52 -2.11 -7.51
CA THR A 59 65.04 -3.30 -8.23
C THR A 59 65.48 -4.57 -7.51
N ALA A 60 64.53 -5.43 -7.15
CA ALA A 60 64.77 -6.69 -6.45
C ALA A 60 63.73 -7.75 -6.87
N ASN A 61 64.05 -9.04 -6.69
CA ASN A 61 63.01 -10.08 -6.75
C ASN A 61 62.16 -10.04 -5.45
N VAL A 62 61.08 -10.81 -5.38
CA VAL A 62 60.13 -10.71 -4.26
C VAL A 62 60.76 -11.12 -2.92
N ASP A 63 61.60 -12.16 -2.91
CA ASP A 63 62.26 -12.66 -1.71
C ASP A 63 63.28 -11.66 -1.16
N ASP A 64 64.08 -11.07 -2.04
CA ASP A 64 65.06 -10.05 -1.69
C ASP A 64 64.37 -8.77 -1.20
N TYR A 65 63.26 -8.38 -1.82
CA TYR A 65 62.42 -7.28 -1.33
C TYR A 65 61.95 -7.54 0.11
N LEU A 66 61.37 -8.71 0.40
CA LEU A 66 60.86 -9.02 1.74
C LEU A 66 61.97 -9.03 2.80
N ALA A 67 63.21 -9.38 2.43
CA ALA A 67 64.36 -9.30 3.31
C ALA A 67 64.88 -7.87 3.53
N LEU A 68 64.82 -7.02 2.50
CA LEU A 68 65.41 -5.68 2.51
C LEU A 68 64.44 -4.57 2.94
N ALA A 69 63.15 -4.68 2.64
CA ALA A 69 62.14 -3.68 2.96
C ALA A 69 62.09 -3.31 4.45
N PRO A 70 62.15 -4.27 5.41
CA PRO A 70 62.18 -3.93 6.84
C PRO A 70 63.46 -3.21 7.29
N LYS A 71 64.49 -3.13 6.44
CA LYS A 71 65.78 -2.52 6.77
C LYS A 71 65.81 -1.02 6.46
N GLY A 72 64.84 -0.47 5.74
CA GLY A 72 64.80 0.94 5.40
C GLY A 72 63.43 1.58 5.65
N THR A 73 63.44 2.88 5.88
CA THR A 73 62.22 3.69 5.99
C THR A 73 62.04 4.42 4.66
N TYR A 74 60.86 4.30 4.04
CA TYR A 74 60.52 4.94 2.74
C TYR A 74 61.38 4.51 1.53
N LEU A 75 61.91 3.28 1.52
CA LEU A 75 62.52 2.73 0.33
C LEU A 75 61.43 2.30 -0.66
N GLY A 76 61.49 2.78 -1.90
CA GLY A 76 60.67 2.27 -3.00
C GLY A 76 61.34 1.05 -3.65
N PHE A 77 60.55 0.05 -4.03
CA PHE A 77 61.02 -1.18 -4.67
C PHE A 77 60.28 -1.47 -5.97
N ASN A 78 61.05 -1.69 -7.04
CA ASN A 78 60.54 -2.26 -8.29
C ASN A 78 60.74 -3.78 -8.23
N ILE A 79 59.64 -4.53 -8.11
CA ILE A 79 59.69 -5.99 -7.98
C ILE A 79 59.85 -6.60 -9.36
N LYS A 80 61.03 -7.17 -9.63
CA LYS A 80 61.34 -7.85 -10.88
C LYS A 80 61.41 -9.35 -10.65
N ASP A 81 60.35 -10.05 -10.98
CA ASP A 81 60.23 -11.49 -10.69
C ASP A 81 59.23 -12.19 -11.63
N THR A 82 59.15 -13.51 -11.52
CA THR A 82 58.15 -14.34 -12.19
C THR A 82 56.76 -14.13 -11.61
N VAL A 83 55.72 -14.23 -12.46
CA VAL A 83 54.31 -14.18 -12.04
C VAL A 83 54.02 -15.14 -10.87
N ARG A 84 54.59 -16.35 -10.91
CA ARG A 84 54.43 -17.35 -9.84
C ARG A 84 54.95 -16.85 -8.49
N ALA A 85 56.13 -16.23 -8.45
CA ALA A 85 56.74 -15.73 -7.22
C ALA A 85 56.01 -14.50 -6.67
N ILE A 86 55.59 -13.60 -7.57
CA ILE A 86 54.75 -12.44 -7.20
C ILE A 86 53.44 -12.92 -6.57
N ASN A 87 52.76 -13.89 -7.20
CA ASN A 87 51.48 -14.40 -6.71
C ASN A 87 51.62 -15.17 -5.39
N SER A 88 52.70 -15.92 -5.17
CA SER A 88 52.90 -16.64 -3.90
C SER A 88 53.07 -15.72 -2.69
N HIS A 89 53.47 -14.47 -2.91
CA HIS A 89 53.67 -13.45 -1.89
C HIS A 89 52.67 -12.29 -2.00
N ALA A 90 51.51 -12.53 -2.62
CA ALA A 90 50.50 -11.50 -2.87
C ALA A 90 50.11 -10.72 -1.60
N ALA A 91 49.93 -11.41 -0.48
CA ALA A 91 49.57 -10.80 0.80
C ALA A 91 50.69 -9.90 1.35
N ASP A 92 51.95 -10.32 1.22
CA ASP A 92 53.10 -9.56 1.72
C ASP A 92 53.33 -8.30 0.89
N LEU A 93 53.13 -8.40 -0.43
CA LEU A 93 53.27 -7.28 -1.36
C LEU A 93 52.24 -6.17 -1.11
N VAL A 94 51.04 -6.51 -0.67
CA VAL A 94 49.99 -5.52 -0.35
C VAL A 94 49.98 -5.08 1.11
N ALA A 95 50.78 -5.70 1.97
CA ALA A 95 50.94 -5.32 3.37
C ALA A 95 51.96 -4.19 3.57
N GLY A 96 52.83 -3.92 2.58
CA GLY A 96 53.90 -2.94 2.66
C GLY A 96 53.72 -1.74 1.72
N TYR A 97 53.98 -0.52 2.21
CA TYR A 97 53.93 0.73 1.44
C TYR A 97 55.17 1.00 0.57
N GLN A 98 55.99 -0.02 0.32
CA GLN A 98 57.32 0.12 -0.25
C GLN A 98 57.42 -0.40 -1.68
N VAL A 99 56.35 -0.96 -2.25
CA VAL A 99 56.33 -1.35 -3.66
C VAL A 99 56.08 -0.11 -4.52
N SER A 100 56.94 0.13 -5.51
CA SER A 100 56.86 1.23 -6.48
C SER A 100 56.46 0.77 -7.88
N GLY A 101 56.66 -0.51 -8.20
CA GLY A 101 56.27 -1.07 -9.48
C GLY A 101 56.57 -2.55 -9.59
N LEU A 102 56.08 -3.16 -10.67
CA LEU A 102 56.33 -4.54 -11.04
C LEU A 102 57.07 -4.57 -12.38
N THR A 103 57.97 -5.53 -12.55
CA THR A 103 58.60 -5.82 -13.84
C THR A 103 58.51 -7.32 -14.09
N LEU A 104 57.81 -7.71 -15.14
CA LEU A 104 57.61 -9.11 -15.49
C LEU A 104 58.80 -9.65 -16.32
N PRO A 105 58.98 -10.98 -16.44
CA PRO A 105 60.13 -11.57 -17.12
C PRO A 105 60.24 -11.24 -18.62
N ASP A 106 59.12 -10.85 -19.25
CA ASP A 106 59.06 -10.38 -20.63
C ASP A 106 59.58 -8.93 -20.80
N GLY A 107 59.91 -8.27 -19.70
CA GLY A 107 60.43 -6.90 -19.66
C GLY A 107 59.36 -5.82 -19.55
N LYS A 108 58.06 -6.16 -19.48
CA LYS A 108 57.01 -5.18 -19.21
C LYS A 108 57.16 -4.60 -17.81
N VAL A 109 57.03 -3.28 -17.71
CA VAL A 109 57.18 -2.51 -16.47
C VAL A 109 55.85 -1.83 -16.16
N PHE A 110 55.38 -1.99 -14.94
CA PHE A 110 54.14 -1.43 -14.42
C PHE A 110 54.49 -0.56 -13.22
N GLN A 111 54.12 0.71 -13.25
CA GLN A 111 54.45 1.65 -12.18
C GLN A 111 53.22 1.89 -11.31
N ILE A 112 53.39 1.80 -9.99
CA ILE A 112 52.29 2.05 -9.06
C ILE A 112 51.96 3.54 -9.07
N THR A 113 50.69 3.86 -9.29
CA THR A 113 50.19 5.23 -9.27
C THR A 113 49.80 5.58 -7.83
N LEU A 114 50.59 6.44 -7.18
CA LEU A 114 50.35 6.86 -5.80
C LEU A 114 49.14 7.80 -5.74
N GLY A 115 48.05 7.30 -5.17
CA GLY A 115 46.85 8.07 -4.83
C GLY A 115 46.39 7.76 -3.42
N GLY A 116 46.76 8.61 -2.46
CA GLY A 116 46.19 8.59 -1.11
C GLY A 116 46.55 7.35 -0.25
N THR A 117 47.52 7.55 0.63
CA THR A 117 47.78 6.80 1.88
C THR A 117 46.45 6.62 2.67
N GLU A 118 45.96 5.48 3.16
CA GLU A 118 46.62 4.44 3.96
C GLU A 118 45.85 3.07 4.03
N VAL A 119 44.86 2.73 3.18
CA VAL A 119 43.93 1.60 3.54
C VAL A 119 43.50 0.63 2.42
N LEU A 120 44.15 0.61 1.26
CA LEU A 120 43.57 -0.13 0.11
C LEU A 120 43.96 -1.61 -0.02
N HIS A 121 44.91 -2.12 0.79
CA HIS A 121 45.40 -3.52 0.72
C HIS A 121 45.55 -4.06 -0.72
N ALA A 122 46.05 -3.22 -1.62
CA ALA A 122 46.12 -3.49 -3.06
C ALA A 122 47.26 -2.72 -3.71
N LEU A 123 47.79 -3.26 -4.82
CA LEU A 123 48.72 -2.54 -5.69
C LEU A 123 47.93 -1.75 -6.72
N THR A 124 48.05 -0.42 -6.69
CA THR A 124 47.21 0.48 -7.49
C THR A 124 47.93 0.95 -8.75
N PHE A 125 47.31 0.79 -9.92
CA PHE A 125 47.86 1.18 -11.22
C PHE A 125 46.85 1.95 -12.05
N GLY A 126 47.30 2.50 -13.19
CA GLY A 126 46.40 2.90 -14.27
C GLY A 126 45.64 1.69 -14.84
N ILE A 127 44.50 1.92 -15.47
CA ILE A 127 43.58 0.83 -15.84
C ILE A 127 44.18 -0.15 -16.86
N GLU A 128 44.95 0.36 -17.82
CA GLU A 128 45.60 -0.45 -18.86
C GLU A 128 46.60 -1.44 -18.24
N ASP A 129 47.33 -0.98 -17.23
CA ASP A 129 48.28 -1.77 -16.47
C ASP A 129 47.55 -2.84 -15.63
N VAL A 130 46.45 -2.49 -14.95
CA VAL A 130 45.65 -3.46 -14.19
C VAL A 130 45.12 -4.58 -15.10
N ILE A 131 44.58 -4.23 -16.26
CA ILE A 131 44.05 -5.19 -17.23
C ILE A 131 45.18 -6.08 -17.74
N THR A 132 46.34 -5.50 -18.08
CA THR A 132 47.50 -6.25 -18.58
C THR A 132 48.05 -7.19 -17.50
N LEU A 133 48.24 -6.72 -16.27
CA LEU A 133 48.71 -7.54 -15.15
C LEU A 133 47.79 -8.75 -14.92
N ALA A 134 46.47 -8.54 -14.96
CA ALA A 134 45.50 -9.64 -14.84
C ALA A 134 45.61 -10.65 -16.00
N GLN A 135 45.82 -10.18 -17.24
CA GLN A 135 46.04 -11.04 -18.41
C GLN A 135 47.34 -11.85 -18.32
N GLU A 136 48.39 -11.27 -17.74
CA GLU A 136 49.66 -11.94 -17.45
C GLU A 136 49.55 -12.94 -16.29
N GLY A 137 48.37 -13.07 -15.68
CA GLY A 137 48.08 -14.05 -14.63
C GLY A 137 48.54 -13.61 -13.24
N ILE A 138 48.81 -12.31 -13.02
CA ILE A 138 48.96 -11.77 -11.68
C ILE A 138 47.63 -11.96 -10.95
N THR A 139 47.68 -12.40 -9.69
CA THR A 139 46.50 -12.62 -8.81
C THR A 139 46.57 -11.77 -7.53
N VAL A 140 47.58 -10.92 -7.42
CA VAL A 140 47.69 -9.93 -6.34
C VAL A 140 46.44 -9.03 -6.37
N PRO A 141 45.90 -8.61 -5.20
CA PRO A 141 44.85 -7.60 -5.16
C PRO A 141 45.28 -6.31 -5.89
N LEU A 142 44.50 -5.88 -6.87
CA LEU A 142 44.80 -4.71 -7.71
C LEU A 142 43.83 -3.57 -7.44
N GLY A 143 44.36 -2.36 -7.40
CA GLY A 143 43.60 -1.11 -7.37
C GLY A 143 43.67 -0.39 -8.72
N VAL A 144 42.63 0.36 -9.05
CA VAL A 144 42.62 1.27 -10.22
C VAL A 144 42.66 2.71 -9.73
N TYR A 145 43.47 3.56 -10.37
CA TYR A 145 43.51 5.00 -10.16
C TYR A 145 43.34 5.71 -11.50
N GLU A 146 42.14 6.21 -11.78
CA GLU A 146 41.79 6.83 -13.07
C GLU A 146 40.69 7.88 -12.93
N ASN A 147 40.47 8.67 -13.98
CA ASN A 147 39.29 9.52 -14.09
C ASN A 147 38.02 8.70 -14.42
N ALA A 148 36.85 9.25 -14.11
CA ALA A 148 35.57 8.54 -14.28
C ALA A 148 35.29 8.12 -15.73
N ALA A 149 35.70 8.92 -16.73
CA ALA A 149 35.47 8.62 -18.14
C ALA A 149 36.24 7.36 -18.59
N VAL A 150 37.50 7.23 -18.16
CA VAL A 150 38.33 6.05 -18.43
C VAL A 150 37.78 4.81 -17.72
N ILE A 151 37.31 4.96 -16.48
CA ILE A 151 36.67 3.87 -15.73
C ILE A 151 35.38 3.43 -16.44
N SER A 152 34.53 4.37 -16.86
CA SER A 152 33.27 4.11 -17.58
C SER A 152 33.51 3.33 -18.87
N ALA A 153 34.49 3.74 -19.66
CA ALA A 153 34.86 3.05 -20.91
C ALA A 153 35.32 1.60 -20.72
N ASN A 154 35.74 1.23 -19.51
CA ASN A 154 36.31 -0.08 -19.17
C ASN A 154 35.53 -0.81 -18.07
N ALA A 155 34.34 -0.33 -17.69
CA ALA A 155 33.62 -0.81 -16.51
C ALA A 155 33.34 -2.32 -16.56
N THR A 156 32.87 -2.82 -17.69
CA THR A 156 32.61 -4.26 -17.90
C THR A 156 33.88 -5.11 -17.81
N THR A 157 35.01 -4.59 -18.29
CA THR A 157 36.31 -5.29 -18.22
C THR A 157 36.80 -5.35 -16.78
N LEU A 158 36.70 -4.24 -16.04
CA LEU A 158 37.03 -4.18 -14.62
C LEU A 158 36.13 -5.10 -13.79
N ALA A 159 34.83 -5.14 -14.06
CA ALA A 159 33.90 -6.01 -13.36
C ALA A 159 34.27 -7.50 -13.49
N LYS A 160 34.85 -7.91 -14.63
CA LYS A 160 35.32 -9.30 -14.84
C LYS A 160 36.51 -9.70 -13.98
N LEU A 161 37.28 -8.75 -13.45
CA LEU A 161 38.35 -9.02 -12.48
C LEU A 161 37.78 -9.53 -11.14
N GLY A 162 36.51 -9.24 -10.85
CA GLY A 162 35.81 -9.75 -9.67
C GLY A 162 36.54 -9.44 -8.36
N LYS A 163 36.96 -10.47 -7.63
CA LYS A 163 37.64 -10.31 -6.33
C LYS A 163 39.05 -9.75 -6.44
N GLN A 164 39.69 -9.87 -7.61
CA GLN A 164 41.04 -9.34 -7.82
C GLN A 164 41.04 -7.81 -7.80
N LEU A 165 39.97 -7.19 -8.31
CA LEU A 165 39.78 -5.75 -8.17
C LEU A 165 39.42 -5.44 -6.72
N ALA A 166 40.36 -4.86 -6.00
CA ALA A 166 40.25 -4.55 -4.58
C ALA A 166 39.68 -3.15 -4.35
N SER A 167 40.10 -2.17 -5.15
CA SER A 167 39.68 -0.78 -5.03
C SER A 167 39.65 -0.06 -6.37
N VAL A 168 38.80 0.95 -6.48
CA VAL A 168 38.73 1.88 -7.60
C VAL A 168 38.72 3.29 -7.04
N PHE A 169 39.71 4.08 -7.43
CA PHE A 169 39.84 5.47 -7.05
C PHE A 169 39.56 6.36 -8.26
N ILE A 170 38.60 7.29 -8.08
CA ILE A 170 38.18 8.24 -9.12
C ILE A 170 38.88 9.58 -8.86
N THR A 171 39.64 10.07 -9.83
CA THR A 171 40.48 11.28 -9.63
C THR A 171 39.74 12.60 -9.76
N ASP A 172 38.65 12.63 -10.53
CA ASP A 172 37.92 13.83 -10.94
C ASP A 172 36.53 13.95 -10.31
N TYR A 173 36.15 13.00 -9.44
CA TYR A 173 34.86 12.96 -8.74
C TYR A 173 33.62 13.02 -9.66
N SER A 174 33.79 12.71 -10.94
CA SER A 174 32.69 12.62 -11.90
C SER A 174 32.00 11.24 -11.79
N PRO A 175 30.70 11.13 -12.14
CA PRO A 175 30.01 9.85 -12.09
C PRO A 175 30.52 8.89 -13.17
N ILE A 176 30.58 7.61 -12.85
CA ILE A 176 30.89 6.50 -13.75
C ILE A 176 29.62 6.09 -14.49
N GLU A 177 29.62 6.13 -15.82
CA GLU A 177 28.58 5.56 -16.66
C GLU A 177 28.83 4.05 -16.86
N THR A 178 27.85 3.21 -16.50
CA THR A 178 28.03 1.74 -16.57
C THR A 178 26.69 0.99 -16.67
N ASP A 179 26.74 -0.27 -17.12
CA ASP A 179 25.60 -1.21 -17.01
C ASP A 179 25.38 -1.68 -15.56
N VAL A 180 24.20 -2.27 -15.28
CA VAL A 180 23.81 -2.68 -13.93
C VAL A 180 24.71 -3.79 -13.38
N ALA A 181 25.18 -4.70 -14.25
CA ALA A 181 25.97 -5.85 -13.84
C ALA A 181 27.34 -5.39 -13.33
N SER A 182 27.94 -4.43 -14.03
CA SER A 182 29.23 -3.84 -13.72
C SER A 182 29.11 -2.91 -12.51
N PHE A 183 28.04 -2.11 -12.39
CA PHE A 183 27.76 -1.33 -11.18
C PHE A 183 27.77 -2.20 -9.91
N LEU A 184 27.10 -3.36 -9.94
CA LEU A 184 27.02 -4.24 -8.77
C LEU A 184 28.37 -4.84 -8.34
N VAL A 185 29.37 -4.86 -9.24
CA VAL A 185 30.74 -5.29 -8.91
C VAL A 185 31.60 -4.11 -8.48
N LEU A 186 31.50 -2.98 -9.18
CA LEU A 186 32.35 -1.81 -8.98
C LEU A 186 31.93 -0.95 -7.79
N GLY A 187 30.63 -0.82 -7.52
CA GLY A 187 30.09 0.02 -6.44
C GLY A 187 30.76 -0.22 -5.09
N PRO A 188 30.82 -1.48 -4.59
CA PRO A 188 31.50 -1.81 -3.34
C PRO A 188 33.02 -1.61 -3.33
N LYS A 189 33.63 -1.28 -4.48
CA LYS A 189 35.07 -1.11 -4.66
C LYS A 189 35.48 0.35 -4.74
N ILE A 190 34.53 1.29 -4.82
CA ILE A 190 34.85 2.71 -4.87
C ILE A 190 35.34 3.18 -3.50
N THR A 191 36.48 3.86 -3.50
CA THR A 191 37.11 4.35 -2.26
C THR A 191 37.29 5.87 -2.23
N SER A 192 36.84 6.58 -3.26
CA SER A 192 36.75 8.05 -3.25
C SER A 192 35.53 8.49 -2.44
N GLY A 193 35.73 9.40 -1.48
CA GLY A 193 34.74 9.78 -0.45
C GLY A 193 33.57 10.65 -0.91
N VAL A 194 32.96 10.38 -2.07
CA VAL A 194 31.77 11.09 -2.56
C VAL A 194 30.63 10.09 -2.69
N TYR A 195 29.45 10.45 -2.16
CA TYR A 195 28.22 9.67 -2.32
C TYR A 195 27.59 9.99 -3.69
N SER A 196 27.08 8.96 -4.40
CA SER A 196 26.47 9.03 -5.75
C SER A 196 27.46 9.01 -6.93
N ASN A 197 28.17 7.89 -7.11
CA ASN A 197 29.25 7.74 -8.09
C ASN A 197 28.82 7.14 -9.44
N PHE A 198 27.58 6.70 -9.64
CA PHE A 198 27.21 5.92 -10.83
C PHE A 198 25.98 6.43 -11.57
N ASN A 199 26.14 6.54 -12.89
CA ASN A 199 25.06 6.68 -13.84
C ASN A 199 24.82 5.31 -14.47
N ILE A 200 23.70 4.66 -14.14
CA ILE A 200 23.38 3.32 -14.64
C ILE A 200 22.66 3.43 -15.99
N LYS A 201 23.27 2.87 -17.02
CA LYS A 201 22.73 2.82 -18.39
C LYS A 201 22.52 1.37 -18.81
N ASP A 202 21.28 0.92 -18.74
CA ASP A 202 20.94 -0.48 -19.05
C ASP A 202 19.49 -0.62 -19.51
N SER A 203 19.16 -1.80 -20.02
CA SER A 203 17.80 -2.20 -20.36
C SER A 203 16.90 -2.28 -19.12
N ALA A 204 15.62 -1.99 -19.29
CA ALA A 204 14.62 -2.14 -18.23
C ALA A 204 14.57 -3.57 -17.68
N ALA A 205 14.79 -4.59 -18.53
CA ALA A 205 14.84 -5.99 -18.11
C ALA A 205 15.99 -6.24 -17.12
N ALA A 206 17.18 -5.71 -17.40
CA ALA A 206 18.34 -5.86 -16.52
C ALA A 206 18.17 -5.10 -15.21
N ILE A 207 17.66 -3.86 -15.25
CA ILE A 207 17.35 -3.06 -14.06
C ILE A 207 16.33 -3.77 -13.19
N ASN A 208 15.23 -4.27 -13.76
CA ASN A 208 14.21 -4.99 -13.01
C ASN A 208 14.74 -6.29 -12.40
N ALA A 209 15.53 -7.07 -13.13
CA ALA A 209 16.11 -8.32 -12.64
C ALA A 209 17.04 -8.09 -11.43
N HIS A 210 17.59 -6.88 -11.29
CA HIS A 210 18.53 -6.51 -10.23
C HIS A 210 17.99 -5.46 -9.25
N ALA A 211 16.70 -5.10 -9.34
CA ALA A 211 16.12 -3.97 -8.62
C ALA A 211 16.40 -4.00 -7.11
N ALA A 212 16.29 -5.16 -6.46
CA ALA A 212 16.58 -5.29 -5.03
C ALA A 212 18.06 -5.00 -4.67
N LYS A 213 19.00 -5.39 -5.55
CA LYS A 213 20.44 -5.12 -5.35
C LYS A 213 20.79 -3.67 -5.65
N ILE A 214 20.15 -3.08 -6.67
CA ILE A 214 20.27 -1.64 -6.96
C ILE A 214 19.75 -0.85 -5.77
N SER A 215 18.55 -1.17 -5.29
CA SER A 215 17.91 -0.61 -4.11
C SER A 215 18.81 -0.72 -2.87
N ALA A 216 19.43 -1.87 -2.61
CA ALA A 216 20.41 -2.02 -1.52
C ALA A 216 21.65 -1.11 -1.64
N ASN A 217 22.02 -0.69 -2.85
CA ASN A 217 23.17 0.17 -3.12
C ASN A 217 22.74 1.53 -3.70
N ILE A 218 21.50 1.97 -3.43
CA ILE A 218 20.91 3.14 -4.08
C ILE A 218 21.66 4.44 -3.76
N ALA A 219 22.52 4.42 -2.72
CA ALA A 219 23.40 5.51 -2.34
C ALA A 219 24.54 5.79 -3.31
N GLU A 220 24.90 4.81 -4.11
CA GLU A 220 25.93 4.96 -5.13
C GLU A 220 25.34 5.35 -6.48
N VAL A 221 24.00 5.32 -6.63
CA VAL A 221 23.32 5.63 -7.89
C VAL A 221 22.99 7.12 -7.93
N ASN A 222 23.52 7.83 -8.91
CA ASN A 222 23.18 9.21 -9.21
C ASN A 222 22.03 9.28 -10.21
N GLU A 223 22.17 8.62 -11.36
CA GLU A 223 21.21 8.67 -12.47
C GLU A 223 20.91 7.29 -13.04
N LEU A 224 19.69 7.15 -13.58
CA LEU A 224 19.34 6.10 -14.53
C LEU A 224 19.25 6.72 -15.93
N ILE A 225 20.00 6.18 -16.88
CA ILE A 225 19.94 6.55 -18.28
C ILE A 225 19.11 5.49 -19.01
N LEU A 226 17.93 5.87 -19.45
CA LEU A 226 16.93 4.98 -20.04
C LEU A 226 17.28 4.65 -21.50
N SER A 227 16.56 3.67 -22.07
CA SER A 227 16.85 3.16 -23.41
C SER A 227 16.61 4.18 -24.53
N ASP A 228 15.76 5.18 -24.29
CA ASP A 228 15.49 6.32 -25.18
C ASP A 228 16.48 7.49 -24.98
N GLY A 229 17.43 7.37 -24.05
CA GLY A 229 18.38 8.41 -23.68
C GLY A 229 17.86 9.39 -22.62
N THR A 230 16.63 9.23 -22.13
CA THR A 230 16.10 10.01 -21.00
C THR A 230 16.95 9.75 -19.76
N VAL A 231 17.28 10.81 -19.02
CA VAL A 231 18.03 10.74 -17.77
C VAL A 231 17.08 11.01 -16.61
N ILE A 232 17.04 10.09 -15.65
CA ILE A 232 16.28 10.22 -14.41
C ILE A 232 17.27 10.30 -13.26
N SER A 233 17.33 11.45 -12.61
CA SER A 233 18.29 11.73 -11.53
C SER A 233 17.65 11.51 -10.16
N GLN A 234 18.44 11.04 -9.20
CA GLN A 234 18.04 11.13 -7.79
C GLN A 234 18.05 12.58 -7.31
N VAL A 235 17.17 12.89 -6.37
CA VAL A 235 17.15 14.19 -5.68
C VAL A 235 18.40 14.33 -4.79
N SER A 236 19.06 15.49 -4.88
CA SER A 236 20.17 15.87 -3.99
C SER A 236 19.75 15.97 -2.53
N GLY A 237 20.65 15.68 -1.59
CA GLY A 237 20.34 15.77 -0.15
C GLY A 237 19.54 14.57 0.38
N ARG A 238 19.72 13.41 -0.23
CA ARG A 238 19.09 12.13 0.16
C ARG A 238 19.18 11.76 1.65
N GLU A 239 20.17 12.28 2.38
CA GLU A 239 20.29 12.12 3.84
C GLU A 239 19.07 12.66 4.61
N PHE A 240 18.28 13.54 4.00
CA PHE A 240 17.03 14.04 4.58
C PHE A 240 15.85 13.08 4.42
N PHE A 241 15.97 11.97 3.68
CA PHE A 241 14.90 10.99 3.52
C PHE A 241 15.14 9.75 4.40
N PRO A 242 14.19 9.38 5.28
CA PRO A 242 14.41 8.35 6.29
C PRO A 242 14.39 6.91 5.77
N LEU A 243 14.02 6.71 4.50
CA LEU A 243 13.91 5.38 3.91
C LEU A 243 15.16 5.05 3.12
N GLU A 244 16.00 4.22 3.73
CA GLU A 244 17.09 3.54 3.03
C GLU A 244 16.50 2.66 1.91
N HIS A 245 17.21 2.61 0.79
CA HIS A 245 16.91 1.74 -0.36
C HIS A 245 15.82 2.21 -1.36
N ILE A 246 15.42 3.48 -1.37
CA ILE A 246 14.47 4.03 -2.36
C ILE A 246 15.16 5.01 -3.31
N MET A 247 14.82 4.95 -4.61
CA MET A 247 15.19 6.01 -5.55
C MET A 247 14.24 7.19 -5.37
N VAL A 248 14.73 8.30 -4.83
CA VAL A 248 13.90 9.51 -4.62
C VAL A 248 13.98 10.41 -5.83
N LEU A 249 12.83 10.71 -6.42
CA LEU A 249 12.66 11.46 -7.66
C LEU A 249 12.05 12.82 -7.39
N SER A 250 12.34 13.78 -8.27
CA SER A 250 11.95 15.17 -8.09
C SER A 250 10.49 15.45 -8.46
N SER A 251 9.87 14.53 -9.22
CA SER A 251 8.47 14.64 -9.64
C SER A 251 7.86 13.28 -9.98
N ILE A 252 6.53 13.21 -9.97
CA ILE A 252 5.77 12.07 -10.49
C ILE A 252 6.01 11.81 -11.99
N GLY A 253 6.39 12.83 -12.76
CA GLY A 253 6.71 12.70 -14.19
C GLY A 253 7.90 11.76 -14.43
N GLU A 254 8.94 11.88 -13.61
CA GLU A 254 10.10 10.99 -13.66
C GLU A 254 9.72 9.55 -13.28
N ALA A 255 8.93 9.38 -12.23
CA ALA A 255 8.48 8.07 -11.77
C ALA A 255 7.59 7.36 -12.81
N THR A 256 6.68 8.09 -13.45
CA THR A 256 5.84 7.56 -14.52
C THR A 256 6.63 7.26 -15.79
N GLN A 257 7.67 8.04 -16.09
CA GLN A 257 8.57 7.75 -17.20
C GLN A 257 9.37 6.46 -16.97
N LEU A 258 9.86 6.19 -15.74
CA LEU A 258 10.47 4.89 -15.40
C LEU A 258 9.50 3.73 -15.65
N ALA A 259 8.27 3.84 -15.16
CA ALA A 259 7.25 2.82 -15.35
C ALA A 259 6.90 2.61 -16.84
N LYS A 260 6.87 3.70 -17.63
CA LYS A 260 6.63 3.66 -19.08
C LYS A 260 7.75 2.96 -19.85
N GLU A 261 9.00 3.15 -19.44
CA GLU A 261 10.16 2.39 -19.97
C GLU A 261 10.19 0.94 -19.47
N GLY A 262 9.22 0.53 -18.66
CA GLY A 262 9.05 -0.83 -18.16
C GLY A 262 9.83 -1.11 -16.87
N ILE A 263 10.49 -0.12 -16.27
CA ILE A 263 11.16 -0.26 -14.97
C ILE A 263 10.08 -0.18 -13.88
N THR A 264 9.70 -1.33 -13.34
CA THR A 264 8.56 -1.45 -12.41
C THR A 264 8.94 -2.12 -11.09
N ALA A 265 10.08 -2.80 -11.02
CA ALA A 265 10.54 -3.51 -9.82
C ALA A 265 11.39 -2.64 -8.87
N LEU A 266 11.95 -1.52 -9.36
CA LEU A 266 12.73 -0.60 -8.52
C LEU A 266 11.78 0.21 -7.63
N PRO A 267 11.94 0.23 -6.30
CA PRO A 267 11.11 1.06 -5.44
C PRO A 267 11.48 2.54 -5.61
N VAL A 268 10.47 3.37 -5.88
CA VAL A 268 10.64 4.82 -6.03
C VAL A 268 9.85 5.58 -4.99
N GLY A 269 10.32 6.78 -4.66
CA GLY A 269 9.53 7.77 -3.99
C GLY A 269 9.65 9.10 -4.71
N VAL A 270 8.64 9.96 -4.55
CA VAL A 270 8.56 11.24 -5.26
C VAL A 270 8.49 12.39 -4.27
N VAL A 271 9.10 13.51 -4.64
CA VAL A 271 8.86 14.79 -3.99
C VAL A 271 7.75 15.51 -4.74
N GLU A 272 6.73 15.95 -4.03
CA GLU A 272 5.56 16.63 -4.60
C GLU A 272 5.23 17.92 -3.86
N SER A 273 4.45 18.80 -4.48
CA SER A 273 3.83 19.94 -3.82
C SER A 273 2.37 19.61 -3.53
N ILE A 274 1.84 20.11 -2.42
CA ILE A 274 0.42 20.04 -2.09
C ILE A 274 -0.44 20.64 -3.22
N SER A 275 0.07 21.66 -3.92
CA SER A 275 -0.65 22.33 -5.01
C SER A 275 -0.83 21.46 -6.26
N THR A 276 0.06 20.50 -6.50
CA THR A 276 0.00 19.58 -7.66
C THR A 276 -0.51 18.19 -7.29
N PHE A 277 -0.44 17.82 -6.01
CA PHE A 277 -0.76 16.50 -5.49
C PHE A 277 -2.09 15.92 -6.00
N ALA A 278 -3.15 16.72 -6.04
CA ALA A 278 -4.47 16.29 -6.49
C ALA A 278 -4.51 15.98 -8.00
N ALA A 279 -3.82 16.79 -8.81
CA ALA A 279 -3.72 16.57 -10.26
C ALA A 279 -2.88 15.33 -10.58
N ASP A 280 -1.88 15.05 -9.74
CA ASP A 280 -0.95 13.95 -9.90
C ASP A 280 -1.39 12.65 -9.22
N ALA A 281 -2.48 12.68 -8.45
CA ALA A 281 -2.98 11.55 -7.67
C ALA A 281 -3.22 10.30 -8.53
N ALA A 282 -3.87 10.45 -9.69
CA ALA A 282 -4.12 9.34 -10.61
C ALA A 282 -2.81 8.70 -11.11
N ALA A 283 -1.80 9.52 -11.41
CA ALA A 283 -0.49 9.04 -11.83
C ALA A 283 0.23 8.29 -10.68
N MET A 284 0.22 8.85 -9.47
CA MET A 284 0.76 8.20 -8.27
C MET A 284 0.09 6.87 -7.97
N VAL A 285 -1.25 6.79 -8.08
CA VAL A 285 -2.01 5.55 -7.87
C VAL A 285 -1.67 4.50 -8.93
N SER A 286 -1.49 4.93 -10.20
CA SER A 286 -1.17 4.02 -11.31
C SER A 286 0.18 3.30 -11.15
N LEU A 287 1.13 3.90 -10.41
CA LEU A 287 2.41 3.28 -10.08
C LEU A 287 2.29 2.09 -9.11
N GLY A 288 1.18 1.98 -8.37
CA GLY A 288 0.88 0.83 -7.51
C GLY A 288 1.97 0.54 -6.48
N LYS A 289 2.67 -0.60 -6.66
CA LYS A 289 3.76 -1.06 -5.78
C LYS A 289 5.11 -0.40 -6.09
N HIS A 290 5.25 0.21 -7.26
CA HIS A 290 6.47 0.91 -7.67
C HIS A 290 6.68 2.15 -6.81
N LEU A 291 5.62 2.92 -6.58
CA LEU A 291 5.63 4.06 -5.67
C LEU A 291 5.54 3.57 -4.22
N VAL A 292 6.55 3.86 -3.40
CA VAL A 292 6.63 3.41 -2.01
C VAL A 292 6.53 4.58 -1.03
N ALA A 293 6.95 5.77 -1.44
CA ALA A 293 6.96 6.96 -0.61
C ALA A 293 6.60 8.23 -1.38
N VAL A 294 5.97 9.18 -0.71
CA VAL A 294 5.75 10.54 -1.21
C VAL A 294 6.18 11.52 -0.13
N TRP A 295 7.02 12.48 -0.49
CA TRP A 295 7.43 13.59 0.37
C TRP A 295 6.82 14.88 -0.15
N LEU A 296 6.24 15.67 0.74
CA LEU A 296 5.69 16.97 0.38
C LEU A 296 6.76 18.05 0.59
N SER A 297 6.85 18.99 -0.34
CA SER A 297 7.81 20.10 -0.33
C SER A 297 7.28 21.35 0.37
N ASP A 298 5.99 21.40 0.67
CA ASP A 298 5.27 22.51 1.29
C ASP A 298 4.24 22.03 2.34
N PHE A 299 3.61 22.98 3.04
CA PHE A 299 2.68 22.73 4.15
C PHE A 299 1.26 23.19 3.84
N GLY A 300 0.26 22.45 4.34
CA GLY A 300 -1.14 22.76 4.13
C GLY A 300 -2.04 21.51 4.14
N ASN A 301 -3.30 21.73 3.77
CA ASN A 301 -4.26 20.64 3.58
C ASN A 301 -4.17 20.09 2.15
N ILE A 302 -4.27 18.77 2.00
CA ILE A 302 -4.41 18.12 0.70
C ILE A 302 -5.90 17.97 0.40
N THR A 303 -6.35 18.45 -0.76
CA THR A 303 -7.69 18.15 -1.27
C THR A 303 -7.63 17.00 -2.26
N ILE A 304 -8.36 15.91 -2.03
CA ILE A 304 -8.27 14.68 -2.82
C ILE A 304 -9.58 13.90 -2.81
N ASN A 305 -9.82 13.02 -3.78
CA ASN A 305 -10.98 12.12 -3.74
C ASN A 305 -10.77 10.95 -2.75
N ALA A 306 -11.84 10.24 -2.38
CA ALA A 306 -11.77 9.20 -1.35
C ALA A 306 -10.94 7.99 -1.80
N THR A 307 -11.00 7.64 -3.08
CA THR A 307 -10.28 6.48 -3.63
C THR A 307 -8.77 6.70 -3.56
N ASP A 308 -8.29 7.84 -4.01
CA ASP A 308 -6.87 8.15 -4.05
C ASP A 308 -6.33 8.42 -2.64
N PHE A 309 -7.11 9.05 -1.75
CA PHE A 309 -6.75 9.20 -0.33
C PHE A 309 -6.40 7.85 0.31
N LEU A 310 -7.24 6.83 0.11
CA LEU A 310 -7.04 5.50 0.69
C LEU A 310 -5.76 4.80 0.20
N VAL A 311 -5.25 5.18 -0.98
CA VAL A 311 -4.02 4.61 -1.56
C VAL A 311 -2.79 5.44 -1.19
N LEU A 312 -2.90 6.76 -1.20
CA LEU A 312 -1.76 7.66 -1.12
C LEU A 312 -1.46 8.14 0.29
N ALA A 313 -2.46 8.28 1.17
CA ALA A 313 -2.22 8.70 2.55
C ALA A 313 -1.20 7.81 3.28
N PRO A 314 -1.23 6.46 3.14
CA PRO A 314 -0.20 5.59 3.74
C PRO A 314 1.20 5.75 3.15
N LYS A 315 1.35 6.34 1.95
CA LYS A 315 2.64 6.53 1.27
C LYS A 315 3.32 7.84 1.67
N LEU A 316 2.62 8.77 2.31
CA LEU A 316 3.23 10.03 2.76
C LEU A 316 4.25 9.79 3.88
N GLN A 317 5.45 10.36 3.77
CA GLN A 317 6.56 10.17 4.71
C GLN A 317 7.08 11.49 5.34
N PRO A 318 7.59 11.47 6.59
CA PRO A 318 8.39 12.56 7.18
C PRO A 318 9.78 12.67 6.48
N PRO A 319 10.58 13.76 6.64
CA PRO A 319 10.57 14.81 7.68
C PRO A 319 9.70 16.04 7.37
N PHE A 320 9.20 16.16 6.13
CA PHE A 320 8.36 17.27 5.66
C PHE A 320 6.84 16.98 5.76
N SER A 321 6.44 15.99 6.57
CA SER A 321 5.03 15.72 6.84
C SER A 321 4.47 16.75 7.83
N PHE A 322 3.98 17.88 7.31
CA PHE A 322 3.02 18.73 8.01
C PHE A 322 1.75 18.89 7.16
N VAL A 323 1.26 17.78 6.59
CA VAL A 323 -0.16 17.73 6.24
C VAL A 323 -0.89 18.02 7.53
N THR A 324 -1.55 19.17 7.58
CA THR A 324 -2.34 19.53 8.76
C THR A 324 -3.45 18.52 8.89
N GLN A 325 -4.26 18.35 7.82
CA GLN A 325 -5.24 17.28 7.62
C GLN A 325 -5.64 17.17 6.12
N PHE A 326 -6.38 16.13 5.74
CA PHE A 326 -6.92 15.94 4.38
C PHE A 326 -8.34 16.50 4.25
N VAL A 327 -8.64 17.15 3.13
CA VAL A 327 -9.99 17.49 2.70
C VAL A 327 -10.39 16.51 1.60
N ILE A 328 -11.49 15.77 1.80
CA ILE A 328 -11.96 14.81 0.82
C ILE A 328 -13.05 15.46 -0.04
N ASN A 329 -12.89 15.47 -1.36
CA ASN A 329 -13.90 15.92 -2.31
C ASN A 329 -14.31 14.76 -3.21
N ASP A 330 -15.55 14.30 -3.06
CA ASP A 330 -16.05 13.17 -3.85
C ASP A 330 -17.58 13.17 -3.92
N THR A 331 -18.16 12.29 -4.74
CA THR A 331 -19.60 12.07 -4.79
C THR A 331 -20.09 11.27 -3.58
N ALA A 332 -21.34 11.46 -3.17
CA ALA A 332 -21.97 10.69 -2.11
C ALA A 332 -21.85 9.18 -2.34
N GLN A 333 -22.00 8.73 -3.60
CA GLN A 333 -21.84 7.32 -3.96
C GLN A 333 -20.45 6.77 -3.60
N HIS A 334 -19.38 7.51 -3.92
CA HIS A 334 -18.00 7.07 -3.63
C HIS A 334 -17.65 7.17 -2.15
N ILE A 335 -18.17 8.19 -1.45
CA ILE A 335 -18.04 8.28 0.02
C ILE A 335 -18.70 7.09 0.69
N VAL A 336 -19.93 6.73 0.30
CA VAL A 336 -20.64 5.55 0.83
C VAL A 336 -19.86 4.26 0.58
N ALA A 337 -19.30 4.09 -0.62
CA ALA A 337 -18.48 2.91 -0.95
C ALA A 337 -17.19 2.81 -0.10
N SER A 338 -16.71 3.94 0.42
CA SER A 338 -15.46 4.04 1.19
C SER A 338 -15.68 4.23 2.70
N LEU A 339 -16.93 4.32 3.16
CA LEU A 339 -17.30 4.84 4.47
C LEU A 339 -16.59 4.12 5.63
N ASN A 340 -16.69 2.79 5.69
CA ASN A 340 -16.02 1.97 6.71
C ASN A 340 -14.49 2.16 6.73
N LYS A 341 -13.86 2.38 5.57
CA LYS A 341 -12.40 2.58 5.48
C LYS A 341 -12.02 3.98 5.95
N LEU A 342 -12.79 4.98 5.55
CA LEU A 342 -12.62 6.36 6.01
C LEU A 342 -12.83 6.48 7.53
N GLN A 343 -13.74 5.69 8.11
CA GLN A 343 -13.98 5.63 9.55
C GLN A 343 -12.71 5.30 10.34
N GLY A 344 -11.88 4.40 9.82
CA GLY A 344 -10.58 4.04 10.41
C GLY A 344 -9.50 5.13 10.30
N LEU A 345 -9.72 6.16 9.46
CA LEU A 345 -8.74 7.20 9.14
C LEU A 345 -9.22 8.62 9.48
N THR A 346 -10.33 8.75 10.21
CA THR A 346 -10.95 10.05 10.55
C THR A 346 -10.02 11.02 11.26
N GLY A 347 -9.01 10.53 11.99
CA GLY A 347 -7.98 11.37 12.61
C GLY A 347 -7.10 12.14 11.61
N GLN A 348 -7.05 11.69 10.35
CA GLN A 348 -6.32 12.35 9.26
C GLN A 348 -7.22 13.25 8.40
N ILE A 349 -8.54 13.14 8.53
CA ILE A 349 -9.51 13.83 7.68
C ILE A 349 -10.00 15.10 8.41
N ASP A 350 -9.90 16.25 7.76
CA ASP A 350 -10.44 17.52 8.22
C ASP A 350 -11.95 17.60 7.98
N SER A 351 -12.32 17.46 6.71
CA SER A 351 -13.69 17.56 6.21
C SER A 351 -13.90 16.74 4.94
N ILE A 352 -15.16 16.45 4.65
CA ILE A 352 -15.63 15.79 3.43
C ILE A 352 -16.63 16.72 2.74
N THR A 353 -16.33 17.11 1.50
CA THR A 353 -17.21 17.90 0.64
C THR A 353 -17.85 16.96 -0.39
N LEU A 354 -19.17 16.90 -0.42
CA LEU A 354 -19.88 16.14 -1.45
C LEU A 354 -19.98 16.98 -2.73
N THR A 355 -19.56 16.42 -3.86
CA THR A 355 -19.49 17.12 -5.16
C THR A 355 -20.73 16.92 -6.04
N ASP A 356 -21.76 16.24 -5.53
CA ASP A 356 -23.02 16.00 -6.23
C ASP A 356 -23.73 17.33 -6.57
N SER A 357 -24.51 17.31 -7.65
CA SER A 357 -25.37 18.45 -7.97
C SER A 357 -26.58 18.53 -7.04
N GLY A 358 -26.78 19.67 -6.37
CA GLY A 358 -27.87 19.87 -5.41
C GLY A 358 -27.56 19.32 -4.03
N THR A 359 -28.58 19.06 -3.22
CA THR A 359 -28.40 18.41 -1.90
C THR A 359 -28.19 16.91 -2.12
N ALA A 360 -26.98 16.44 -1.84
CA ALA A 360 -26.61 15.04 -2.06
C ALA A 360 -27.43 14.09 -1.16
N THR A 361 -27.76 12.90 -1.65
CA THR A 361 -28.37 11.84 -0.83
C THR A 361 -27.33 10.76 -0.52
N VAL A 362 -27.01 10.59 0.76
CA VAL A 362 -26.12 9.57 1.30
C VAL A 362 -27.00 8.39 1.75
N ALA A 363 -27.12 7.39 0.87
CA ALA A 363 -27.89 6.18 1.13
C ALA A 363 -27.03 5.12 1.83
N ILE A 364 -27.36 4.78 3.08
CA ILE A 364 -26.57 3.88 3.92
C ILE A 364 -27.46 2.91 4.69
N THR A 365 -26.87 1.85 5.23
CA THR A 365 -27.57 0.94 6.14
C THR A 365 -27.61 1.51 7.56
N ALA A 366 -28.59 1.10 8.37
CA ALA A 366 -28.63 1.44 9.80
C ALA A 366 -27.32 1.06 10.54
N LYS A 367 -26.66 -0.03 10.12
CA LYS A 367 -25.36 -0.44 10.65
C LYS A 367 -24.24 0.54 10.33
N GLN A 368 -24.18 1.03 9.09
CA GLN A 368 -23.20 2.05 8.67
C GLN A 368 -23.47 3.38 9.37
N TYR A 369 -24.74 3.78 9.51
CA TYR A 369 -25.12 4.99 10.25
C TYR A 369 -24.57 4.98 11.68
N ALA A 370 -24.70 3.85 12.39
CA ALA A 370 -24.17 3.71 13.73
C ALA A 370 -22.63 3.58 13.78
N HIS A 371 -22.02 2.81 12.87
CA HIS A 371 -20.60 2.50 12.89
C HIS A 371 -19.73 3.68 12.39
N ASP A 372 -20.19 4.40 11.37
CA ASP A 372 -19.40 5.39 10.64
C ASP A 372 -19.75 6.84 11.03
N ALA A 373 -20.34 7.03 12.21
CA ALA A 373 -20.79 8.33 12.69
C ALA A 373 -19.69 9.40 12.70
N ALA A 374 -18.43 9.02 12.92
CA ALA A 374 -17.31 9.98 12.92
C ALA A 374 -16.96 10.46 11.50
N THR A 375 -17.03 9.58 10.49
CA THR A 375 -16.89 9.99 9.08
C THR A 375 -18.09 10.81 8.62
N LEU A 376 -19.33 10.44 9.00
CA LEU A 376 -20.51 11.23 8.67
C LEU A 376 -20.44 12.65 9.25
N ALA A 377 -19.93 12.79 10.49
CA ALA A 377 -19.72 14.09 11.13
C ALA A 377 -18.66 14.98 10.42
N LYS A 378 -17.85 14.41 9.52
CA LYS A 378 -16.89 15.15 8.71
C LYS A 378 -17.51 15.75 7.44
N ILE A 379 -18.71 15.34 7.05
CA ILE A 379 -19.40 15.90 5.87
C ILE A 379 -19.80 17.34 6.16
N SER A 380 -19.26 18.29 5.38
CA SER A 380 -19.43 19.73 5.61
C SER A 380 -20.50 20.37 4.71
N THR A 381 -20.81 19.76 3.57
CA THR A 381 -21.89 20.18 2.66
C THR A 381 -23.24 19.75 3.18
N ALA A 382 -24.33 20.41 2.78
CA ALA A 382 -25.68 19.93 3.06
C ALA A 382 -25.93 18.57 2.39
N TYR A 383 -26.55 17.63 3.11
CA TYR A 383 -26.88 16.30 2.60
C TYR A 383 -28.15 15.75 3.26
N HIS A 384 -28.74 14.76 2.59
CA HIS A 384 -29.82 13.94 3.10
C HIS A 384 -29.29 12.54 3.41
N LEU A 385 -29.74 11.94 4.51
CA LEU A 385 -29.52 10.54 4.84
C LEU A 385 -30.76 9.73 4.48
N SER A 386 -30.54 8.65 3.73
CA SER A 386 -31.53 7.62 3.46
C SER A 386 -31.06 6.32 4.10
N LEU A 387 -31.77 5.89 5.14
CA LEU A 387 -31.40 4.72 5.94
C LEU A 387 -32.16 3.49 5.46
N SER A 388 -31.47 2.35 5.36
CA SER A 388 -32.06 1.06 5.02
C SER A 388 -31.79 0.00 6.07
N GLY A 389 -32.75 -0.90 6.25
CA GLY A 389 -32.67 -1.99 7.22
C GLY A 389 -32.74 -1.49 8.67
N GLU A 390 -33.40 -0.37 8.91
CA GLU A 390 -33.63 0.15 10.26
C GLU A 390 -34.64 -0.74 11.00
N THR A 391 -34.47 -0.91 12.30
CA THR A 391 -35.47 -1.63 13.11
C THR A 391 -36.55 -0.68 13.61
N ALA A 392 -37.78 -1.15 13.81
CA ALA A 392 -38.89 -0.31 14.26
C ALA A 392 -38.58 0.39 15.60
N ALA A 393 -37.77 -0.25 16.45
CA ALA A 393 -37.35 0.28 17.74
C ALA A 393 -36.43 1.52 17.66
N HIS A 394 -35.70 1.70 16.56
CA HIS A 394 -34.69 2.76 16.42
C HIS A 394 -35.14 3.91 15.49
N VAL A 395 -36.31 3.82 14.87
CA VAL A 395 -36.83 4.87 13.95
C VAL A 395 -36.87 6.24 14.61
N ALA A 396 -37.40 6.34 15.83
CA ALA A 396 -37.49 7.64 16.53
C ALA A 396 -36.10 8.25 16.80
N GLN A 397 -35.09 7.41 17.09
CA GLN A 397 -33.73 7.87 17.28
C GLN A 397 -33.11 8.36 15.98
N ALA A 398 -33.26 7.60 14.89
CA ALA A 398 -32.77 7.98 13.56
C ALA A 398 -33.47 9.26 13.05
N ALA A 399 -34.78 9.37 13.26
CA ALA A 399 -35.57 10.52 12.83
C ALA A 399 -35.21 11.83 13.57
N ALA A 400 -34.59 11.74 14.75
CA ALA A 400 -34.10 12.90 15.50
C ALA A 400 -32.89 13.57 14.81
N ASP A 401 -32.19 12.87 13.92
CA ASP A 401 -31.16 13.47 13.07
C ASP A 401 -31.82 14.27 11.95
N SER A 402 -31.46 15.56 11.88
CA SER A 402 -32.00 16.49 10.90
C SER A 402 -31.62 16.15 9.46
N HIS A 403 -30.54 15.40 9.25
CA HIS A 403 -30.13 14.96 7.91
C HIS A 403 -30.98 13.79 7.42
N VAL A 404 -31.56 12.99 8.31
CA VAL A 404 -32.38 11.81 7.93
C VAL A 404 -33.72 12.27 7.37
N THR A 405 -33.94 11.95 6.09
CA THR A 405 -35.18 12.26 5.37
C THR A 405 -35.91 11.02 4.87
N ALA A 406 -35.26 9.86 4.86
CA ALA A 406 -35.88 8.60 4.47
C ALA A 406 -35.39 7.45 5.37
N ILE A 407 -36.30 6.62 5.85
CA ILE A 407 -36.04 5.45 6.69
C ILE A 407 -36.84 4.27 6.13
N ALA A 408 -36.13 3.26 5.64
CA ALA A 408 -36.70 1.97 5.28
C ALA A 408 -36.51 0.98 6.44
N VAL A 409 -37.62 0.53 7.01
CA VAL A 409 -37.66 -0.38 8.14
C VAL A 409 -37.65 -1.83 7.65
N THR A 410 -36.89 -2.70 8.31
CA THR A 410 -36.89 -4.14 8.10
C THR A 410 -36.91 -4.83 9.46
N ASP A 411 -38.08 -5.35 9.85
CA ASP A 411 -38.30 -5.89 11.18
C ASP A 411 -39.44 -6.93 11.15
N THR A 412 -39.81 -7.51 12.30
CA THR A 412 -40.97 -8.40 12.42
C THR A 412 -42.25 -7.59 12.63
N ALA A 413 -43.40 -8.15 12.24
CA ALA A 413 -44.72 -7.60 12.47
C ALA A 413 -44.98 -7.32 13.95
N ALA A 414 -44.47 -8.18 14.84
CA ALA A 414 -44.57 -8.01 16.28
C ALA A 414 -43.85 -6.75 16.78
N HIS A 415 -42.63 -6.48 16.27
CA HIS A 415 -41.88 -5.28 16.64
C HIS A 415 -42.45 -4.00 16.00
N VAL A 416 -42.90 -4.09 14.75
CA VAL A 416 -43.62 -2.99 14.07
C VAL A 416 -44.88 -2.63 14.87
N TYR A 417 -45.68 -3.63 15.27
CA TYR A 417 -46.85 -3.42 16.13
C TYR A 417 -46.49 -2.77 17.46
N ALA A 418 -45.46 -3.27 18.14
CA ALA A 418 -45.01 -2.72 19.42
C ALA A 418 -44.56 -1.25 19.32
N LYS A 419 -44.18 -0.79 18.12
CA LYS A 419 -43.66 0.55 17.83
C LYS A 419 -44.57 1.38 16.93
N LEU A 420 -45.82 0.95 16.75
CA LEU A 420 -46.72 1.53 15.75
C LEU A 420 -46.99 3.04 15.95
N ASN A 421 -47.10 3.50 17.20
CA ASN A 421 -47.29 4.92 17.51
C ASN A 421 -46.01 5.75 17.22
N ASP A 422 -44.83 5.19 17.52
CA ASP A 422 -43.54 5.83 17.25
C ASP A 422 -43.33 5.97 15.73
N LEU A 423 -43.67 4.92 14.98
CA LEU A 423 -43.65 4.93 13.51
C LEU A 423 -44.64 5.95 12.94
N ALA A 424 -45.87 6.01 13.47
CA ALA A 424 -46.89 6.95 13.01
C ALA A 424 -46.50 8.41 13.24
N SER A 425 -45.77 8.70 14.32
CA SER A 425 -45.26 10.04 14.63
C SER A 425 -44.16 10.51 13.66
N HIS A 426 -43.57 9.61 12.88
CA HIS A 426 -42.48 9.89 11.94
C HIS A 426 -42.79 9.37 10.52
N ALA A 427 -44.08 9.21 10.19
CA ALA A 427 -44.51 8.61 8.94
C ALA A 427 -44.06 9.39 7.69
N ASP A 428 -43.81 10.69 7.83
CA ASP A 428 -43.27 11.56 6.78
C ASP A 428 -41.84 11.20 6.36
N LYS A 429 -41.08 10.53 7.24
CA LYS A 429 -39.72 10.04 6.96
C LYS A 429 -39.67 8.57 6.59
N LEU A 430 -40.79 7.83 6.65
CA LEU A 430 -40.80 6.41 6.30
C LEU A 430 -40.85 6.25 4.77
N SER A 431 -39.90 5.51 4.22
CA SER A 431 -39.85 5.20 2.79
C SER A 431 -40.31 3.76 2.46
N GLY A 432 -40.46 2.92 3.48
CA GLY A 432 -40.96 1.56 3.34
C GLY A 432 -40.84 0.77 4.64
N ILE A 433 -41.76 -0.18 4.86
CA ILE A 433 -41.65 -1.17 5.95
C ILE A 433 -41.73 -2.57 5.34
N THR A 434 -40.65 -3.33 5.52
CA THR A 434 -40.58 -4.75 5.13
C THR A 434 -40.71 -5.62 6.37
N LEU A 435 -41.65 -6.56 6.34
CA LEU A 435 -41.87 -7.54 7.41
C LEU A 435 -41.02 -8.79 7.12
N THR A 436 -40.29 -9.24 8.13
CA THR A 436 -39.34 -10.35 8.04
C THR A 436 -39.91 -11.70 8.47
N ASP A 437 -41.15 -11.72 8.92
CA ASP A 437 -41.85 -12.92 9.32
C ASP A 437 -42.01 -13.90 8.16
N ALA A 438 -42.07 -15.19 8.47
CA ALA A 438 -42.42 -16.20 7.48
C ALA A 438 -43.95 -16.18 7.22
N GLY A 439 -44.34 -16.30 5.95
CA GLY A 439 -45.75 -16.33 5.56
C GLY A 439 -46.40 -14.94 5.61
N THR A 440 -47.69 -14.90 5.94
CA THR A 440 -48.48 -13.67 6.07
C THR A 440 -48.69 -13.38 7.56
N PRO A 441 -47.87 -12.53 8.20
CA PRO A 441 -48.02 -12.23 9.61
C PRO A 441 -49.30 -11.43 9.88
N THR A 442 -49.86 -11.56 11.09
CA THR A 442 -51.05 -10.84 11.52
C THR A 442 -50.69 -9.62 12.37
N LEU A 443 -51.18 -8.44 12.00
CA LEU A 443 -51.20 -7.24 12.81
C LEU A 443 -52.60 -7.05 13.38
N THR A 444 -52.77 -7.33 14.67
CA THR A 444 -54.05 -7.15 15.38
C THR A 444 -54.10 -5.76 16.02
N LEU A 445 -54.97 -4.88 15.52
CA LEU A 445 -55.11 -3.49 15.98
C LEU A 445 -56.50 -3.22 16.56
N SER A 446 -56.59 -2.32 17.54
CA SER A 446 -57.86 -1.66 17.83
C SER A 446 -58.22 -0.66 16.73
N GLY A 447 -59.51 -0.30 16.63
CA GLY A 447 -59.96 0.68 15.64
C GLY A 447 -59.28 2.05 15.77
N LEU A 448 -58.94 2.46 17.00
CA LEU A 448 -58.19 3.71 17.22
C LEU A 448 -56.74 3.61 16.73
N GLN A 449 -56.07 2.47 16.97
CA GLN A 449 -54.71 2.24 16.48
C GLN A 449 -54.69 2.21 14.95
N ALA A 450 -55.65 1.53 14.31
CA ALA A 450 -55.76 1.50 12.85
C ALA A 450 -55.96 2.91 12.27
N ALA A 451 -56.85 3.71 12.85
CA ALA A 451 -57.07 5.10 12.42
C ALA A 451 -55.82 5.97 12.56
N HIS A 452 -55.08 5.83 13.67
CA HIS A 452 -53.89 6.65 13.95
C HIS A 452 -52.69 6.30 13.05
N SER A 453 -52.58 5.03 12.64
CA SER A 453 -51.38 4.51 11.99
C SER A 453 -51.56 4.28 10.49
N MET A 454 -52.55 4.92 9.87
CA MET A 454 -52.90 4.70 8.45
C MET A 454 -51.71 4.87 7.50
N ALA A 455 -50.92 5.94 7.67
CA ALA A 455 -49.74 6.19 6.86
C ALA A 455 -48.67 5.09 7.03
N VAL A 456 -48.52 4.55 8.25
CA VAL A 456 -47.61 3.43 8.51
C VAL A 456 -48.11 2.17 7.82
N LEU A 457 -49.41 1.88 7.91
CA LEU A 457 -50.05 0.70 7.31
C LEU A 457 -49.96 0.72 5.77
N ASP A 458 -50.11 1.88 5.15
CA ASP A 458 -49.91 2.11 3.70
C ASP A 458 -48.43 1.90 3.30
N THR A 459 -47.49 2.29 4.19
CA THR A 459 -46.04 2.14 3.94
C THR A 459 -45.53 0.70 4.03
N ILE A 460 -46.33 -0.26 4.54
CA ILE A 460 -45.96 -1.67 4.61
C ILE A 460 -45.97 -2.28 3.20
N SER A 461 -44.80 -2.71 2.73
CA SER A 461 -44.62 -3.30 1.40
C SER A 461 -44.80 -4.82 1.39
N SER A 462 -44.65 -5.48 2.54
CA SER A 462 -44.82 -6.93 2.68
C SER A 462 -46.29 -7.31 2.85
N PRO A 463 -46.72 -8.49 2.39
CA PRO A 463 -48.08 -8.96 2.64
C PRO A 463 -48.31 -9.23 4.13
N TYR A 464 -49.47 -8.84 4.65
CA TYR A 464 -49.86 -9.07 6.06
C TYR A 464 -51.37 -9.21 6.21
N LEU A 465 -51.83 -9.79 7.32
CA LEU A 465 -53.23 -9.78 7.74
C LEU A 465 -53.45 -8.62 8.72
N LEU A 466 -54.21 -7.61 8.33
CA LEU A 466 -54.68 -6.55 9.21
C LEU A 466 -55.97 -6.99 9.89
N SER A 467 -55.90 -7.36 11.16
CA SER A 467 -57.06 -7.78 11.97
C SER A 467 -57.49 -6.63 12.89
N ILE A 468 -58.66 -6.05 12.65
CA ILE A 468 -59.13 -4.85 13.38
C ILE A 468 -60.22 -5.25 14.39
N LYS A 469 -59.91 -5.13 15.68
CA LYS A 469 -60.83 -5.41 16.80
C LYS A 469 -61.43 -4.10 17.33
N ALA A 470 -62.66 -3.75 16.96
CA ALA A 470 -63.26 -2.47 17.33
C ALA A 470 -64.80 -2.50 17.40
N ALA A 471 -65.43 -1.51 18.00
CA ALA A 471 -66.89 -1.36 17.91
C ALA A 471 -67.33 -1.09 16.46
N ALA A 472 -68.48 -1.60 16.03
CA ALA A 472 -68.91 -1.53 14.63
C ALA A 472 -68.98 -0.08 14.07
N ASN A 473 -69.36 0.89 14.90
CA ASN A 473 -69.37 2.30 14.51
C ASN A 473 -67.97 2.89 14.27
N VAL A 474 -66.94 2.38 14.95
CA VAL A 474 -65.54 2.77 14.71
C VAL A 474 -65.07 2.16 13.39
N ILE A 475 -65.35 0.88 13.16
CA ILE A 475 -65.00 0.19 11.91
C ILE A 475 -65.60 0.91 10.70
N ASN A 476 -66.89 1.28 10.77
CA ASN A 476 -67.57 2.02 9.70
C ASN A 476 -66.95 3.39 9.39
N GLY A 477 -66.19 3.97 10.31
CA GLY A 477 -65.52 5.26 10.15
C GLY A 477 -64.07 5.15 9.69
N LEU A 478 -63.52 3.94 9.51
CA LEU A 478 -62.15 3.74 9.04
C LEU A 478 -62.08 3.87 7.52
N ASP A 479 -61.22 4.74 7.04
CA ASP A 479 -60.82 4.78 5.63
C ASP A 479 -59.59 3.89 5.43
N LEU A 480 -59.81 2.68 4.90
CA LEU A 480 -58.75 1.72 4.62
C LEU A 480 -58.32 1.72 3.15
N SER A 481 -58.82 2.66 2.33
CA SER A 481 -58.58 2.68 0.88
C SER A 481 -57.10 2.86 0.50
N GLY A 482 -56.31 3.48 1.39
CA GLY A 482 -54.87 3.62 1.24
C GLY A 482 -54.07 2.39 1.67
N VAL A 483 -54.63 1.45 2.45
CA VAL A 483 -53.86 0.31 2.95
C VAL A 483 -53.57 -0.67 1.82
N GLN A 484 -52.31 -0.73 1.41
CA GLN A 484 -51.84 -1.66 0.38
C GLN A 484 -51.32 -2.96 1.01
N ASN A 485 -51.35 -4.04 0.21
CA ASN A 485 -50.74 -5.34 0.55
C ASN A 485 -51.31 -6.06 1.81
N ALA A 486 -52.38 -5.54 2.41
CA ALA A 486 -53.05 -6.18 3.53
C ALA A 486 -54.19 -7.10 3.05
N GLN A 487 -54.30 -8.29 3.66
CA GLN A 487 -55.58 -8.96 3.82
C GLN A 487 -56.29 -8.32 5.02
N ILE A 488 -57.57 -7.98 4.90
CA ILE A 488 -58.29 -7.26 5.97
C ILE A 488 -59.29 -8.20 6.63
N GLU A 489 -59.17 -8.31 7.95
CA GLU A 489 -60.12 -9.00 8.84
C GLU A 489 -60.72 -7.98 9.81
N LEU A 490 -62.05 -7.98 9.95
CA LEU A 490 -62.78 -7.06 10.82
C LEU A 490 -63.49 -7.85 11.93
N GLU A 491 -63.13 -7.56 13.18
CA GLU A 491 -63.67 -8.22 14.38
C GLU A 491 -64.46 -7.21 15.26
N PRO A 492 -65.78 -7.11 15.09
CA PRO A 492 -66.58 -6.17 15.88
C PRO A 492 -66.70 -6.58 17.36
N THR A 493 -66.22 -5.75 18.30
CA THR A 493 -66.21 -6.04 19.76
C THR A 493 -67.43 -5.51 20.52
N LEU A 494 -68.11 -4.49 19.97
CA LEU A 494 -69.40 -4.02 20.43
C LEU A 494 -70.35 -4.03 19.24
N LEU A 495 -71.24 -5.02 19.24
CA LEU A 495 -72.44 -4.99 18.43
C LEU A 495 -73.44 -4.06 19.14
N LYS A 496 -74.37 -3.46 18.38
CA LYS A 496 -75.38 -2.52 18.90
C LYS A 496 -76.27 -3.12 20.02
N ILE A 497 -76.11 -4.41 20.32
CA ILE A 497 -76.86 -5.23 21.27
C ILE A 497 -75.88 -6.28 21.87
N PRO A 498 -75.84 -6.51 23.20
CA PRO A 498 -75.03 -7.59 23.77
C PRO A 498 -75.52 -8.96 23.31
N LEU A 499 -74.61 -9.81 22.83
CA LEU A 499 -74.91 -11.20 22.47
C LEU A 499 -74.91 -12.06 23.72
N VAL A 500 -76.10 -12.53 24.10
CA VAL A 500 -76.28 -13.59 25.10
C VAL A 500 -76.26 -14.95 24.38
N VAL A 501 -75.76 -15.99 25.03
CA VAL A 501 -75.84 -17.37 24.49
C VAL A 501 -77.28 -17.66 24.07
N ASN A 502 -77.47 -18.02 22.79
CA ASN A 502 -78.77 -18.22 22.11
C ASN A 502 -79.52 -16.96 21.63
N ALA A 503 -78.89 -15.78 21.56
CA ALA A 503 -79.46 -14.61 20.90
C ALA A 503 -79.13 -14.58 19.39
N HIS A 504 -80.15 -14.49 18.53
CA HIS A 504 -80.00 -14.38 17.07
C HIS A 504 -79.40 -13.03 16.66
N ILE A 505 -78.41 -13.04 15.76
CA ILE A 505 -77.91 -11.84 15.08
C ILE A 505 -78.85 -11.52 13.92
N SER A 506 -79.81 -10.62 14.12
CA SER A 506 -80.66 -10.09 13.06
C SER A 506 -80.14 -8.72 12.61
N GLY A 507 -79.68 -8.60 11.36
CA GLY A 507 -79.33 -7.31 10.75
C GLY A 507 -77.83 -7.04 10.55
N LEU A 508 -77.02 -8.07 10.27
CA LEU A 508 -75.68 -7.84 9.74
C LEU A 508 -75.80 -7.20 8.34
N ASN A 509 -75.59 -5.88 8.25
CA ASN A 509 -75.70 -5.17 6.98
C ASN A 509 -74.40 -5.30 6.17
N LEU A 510 -74.32 -6.32 5.31
CA LEU A 510 -73.22 -6.56 4.39
C LEU A 510 -73.25 -5.66 3.14
N SER A 511 -74.27 -4.79 2.98
CA SER A 511 -74.42 -3.87 1.85
C SER A 511 -73.40 -2.72 1.81
N LEU A 512 -72.43 -2.71 2.74
CA LEU A 512 -71.40 -1.69 2.88
C LEU A 512 -70.03 -2.19 2.40
N ILE A 513 -69.95 -3.44 1.95
CA ILE A 513 -68.81 -3.99 1.21
C ILE A 513 -69.02 -3.59 -0.27
N ASP A 514 -68.14 -2.77 -0.84
CA ASP A 514 -68.25 -2.37 -2.25
C ASP A 514 -67.82 -3.53 -3.16
N LEU A 515 -68.79 -4.12 -3.85
CA LEU A 515 -68.62 -5.31 -4.67
C LEU A 515 -68.44 -5.01 -6.17
N SER A 516 -68.21 -3.75 -6.56
CA SER A 516 -67.89 -3.39 -7.96
C SER A 516 -68.89 -3.92 -9.02
N GLY A 517 -70.19 -3.99 -8.68
CA GLY A 517 -71.23 -4.53 -9.57
C GLY A 517 -71.60 -6.00 -9.34
N ASP A 518 -70.98 -6.66 -8.37
CA ASP A 518 -71.32 -8.03 -7.96
C ASP A 518 -72.36 -8.05 -6.84
N SER A 519 -73.07 -9.17 -6.74
CA SER A 519 -74.02 -9.44 -5.67
C SER A 519 -73.66 -10.76 -4.98
N ILE A 520 -73.77 -10.78 -3.64
CA ILE A 520 -73.66 -12.02 -2.86
C ILE A 520 -75.06 -12.61 -2.72
N ASN A 521 -75.24 -13.83 -3.23
CA ASN A 521 -76.46 -14.59 -3.03
C ASN A 521 -76.20 -15.73 -2.05
N GLU A 522 -76.98 -15.77 -0.97
CA GLU A 522 -76.94 -16.87 0.01
C GLU A 522 -78.02 -17.90 -0.35
N LYS A 523 -77.63 -19.18 -0.48
CA LYS A 523 -78.55 -20.30 -0.73
C LYS A 523 -78.25 -21.48 0.19
N ALA A 524 -79.30 -22.21 0.55
CA ALA A 524 -79.18 -23.43 1.32
C ALA A 524 -78.53 -24.55 0.49
N TYR A 525 -77.50 -25.19 1.03
CA TYR A 525 -76.79 -26.31 0.40
C TYR A 525 -76.93 -27.58 1.25
N GLY A 526 -77.81 -28.49 0.79
CA GLY A 526 -78.10 -29.74 1.50
C GLY A 526 -78.76 -29.54 2.88
N PRO A 527 -78.86 -30.59 3.70
CA PRO A 527 -79.59 -30.54 4.97
C PRO A 527 -78.87 -29.77 6.09
N SER A 528 -77.63 -29.30 5.90
CA SER A 528 -76.85 -28.62 6.96
C SER A 528 -75.75 -27.67 6.49
N GLY A 529 -75.71 -27.26 5.22
CA GLY A 529 -74.69 -26.37 4.66
C GLY A 529 -75.24 -25.07 4.10
N VAL A 530 -74.39 -24.06 4.00
CA VAL A 530 -74.66 -22.78 3.31
C VAL A 530 -73.65 -22.65 2.17
N GLU A 531 -74.13 -22.30 0.99
CA GLU A 531 -73.31 -21.96 -0.18
C GLU A 531 -73.38 -20.45 -0.39
N LEU A 532 -72.20 -19.83 -0.51
CA LEU A 532 -72.08 -18.42 -0.88
C LEU A 532 -71.63 -18.34 -2.34
N ASP A 533 -72.53 -17.84 -3.19
CA ASP A 533 -72.27 -17.57 -4.59
C ASP A 533 -71.81 -16.11 -4.74
N ILE A 534 -70.63 -15.91 -5.35
CA ILE A 534 -70.22 -14.60 -5.86
C ILE A 534 -70.72 -14.51 -7.30
N VAL A 535 -71.62 -13.57 -7.56
CA VAL A 535 -72.30 -13.43 -8.85
C VAL A 535 -71.89 -12.13 -9.53
N HIS A 536 -71.22 -12.25 -10.68
CA HIS A 536 -70.85 -11.14 -11.56
C HIS A 536 -71.71 -11.15 -12.83
N ASN A 537 -72.39 -10.04 -13.13
CA ASN A 537 -73.26 -9.89 -14.31
C ASN A 537 -74.26 -11.05 -14.50
N GLY A 538 -74.81 -11.57 -13.38
CA GLY A 538 -75.80 -12.64 -13.37
C GLY A 538 -75.26 -14.07 -13.50
N ALA A 539 -73.94 -14.24 -13.61
CA ALA A 539 -73.28 -15.53 -13.62
C ALA A 539 -72.51 -15.76 -12.30
N VAL A 540 -72.63 -16.94 -11.72
CA VAL A 540 -71.83 -17.34 -10.56
C VAL A 540 -70.39 -17.53 -11.02
N THR A 541 -69.48 -16.69 -10.53
CA THR A 541 -68.07 -16.73 -10.93
C THR A 541 -67.22 -17.47 -9.91
N GLN A 542 -67.64 -17.50 -8.64
CA GLN A 542 -66.98 -18.25 -7.58
C GLN A 542 -68.02 -18.79 -6.59
N GLN A 543 -67.75 -19.96 -6.03
CA GLN A 543 -68.60 -20.64 -5.07
C GLN A 543 -67.78 -21.09 -3.87
N LEU A 544 -68.24 -20.74 -2.66
CA LEU A 544 -67.68 -21.28 -1.43
C LEU A 544 -68.68 -22.23 -0.78
N PHE A 545 -68.24 -23.47 -0.58
CA PHE A 545 -69.01 -24.53 0.04
C PHE A 545 -68.48 -24.80 1.45
N PHE A 546 -69.38 -24.83 2.43
CA PHE A 546 -69.06 -25.23 3.79
C PHE A 546 -69.81 -26.51 4.14
N ALA A 547 -69.06 -27.61 4.36
CA ALA A 547 -69.62 -28.92 4.68
C ALA A 547 -69.24 -29.37 6.11
N HIS A 548 -70.26 -29.81 6.86
CA HIS A 548 -70.20 -30.51 8.16
C HIS A 548 -69.31 -29.89 9.25
N ASN A 549 -69.99 -29.17 10.15
CA ASN A 549 -69.50 -28.39 11.28
C ASN A 549 -69.53 -29.19 12.59
N THR A 550 -68.38 -29.69 13.06
CA THR A 550 -68.20 -29.93 14.50
C THR A 550 -67.62 -28.68 15.15
N SER A 551 -68.53 -27.88 15.70
CA SER A 551 -68.34 -26.84 16.71
C SER A 551 -67.41 -25.64 16.40
N ALA A 552 -68.06 -24.47 16.42
CA ALA A 552 -67.58 -23.09 16.48
C ALA A 552 -67.24 -22.41 15.13
N ASP A 553 -67.88 -21.24 14.96
CA ASP A 553 -67.50 -20.14 14.07
C ASP A 553 -67.98 -20.15 12.60
N LEU A 554 -69.31 -20.20 12.41
CA LEU A 554 -70.13 -19.18 11.71
C LEU A 554 -71.54 -19.72 11.44
N GLN A 555 -72.59 -19.01 11.87
CA GLN A 555 -73.97 -19.21 11.37
C GLN A 555 -74.67 -17.86 11.19
N LEU A 556 -75.10 -17.57 9.96
CA LEU A 556 -76.10 -16.56 9.61
C LEU A 556 -77.39 -17.31 9.26
N ILE A 557 -78.47 -17.12 10.02
CA ILE A 557 -79.79 -17.68 9.70
C ILE A 557 -80.87 -16.65 10.02
N GLY A 558 -81.61 -16.25 8.98
CA GLY A 558 -82.76 -15.34 9.05
C GLY A 558 -84.08 -16.03 9.45
N VAL A 559 -84.80 -15.35 10.35
CA VAL A 559 -86.26 -15.25 10.60
C VAL A 559 -87.24 -16.32 10.06
N ASP A 560 -87.72 -17.12 11.02
CA ASP A 560 -89.01 -17.81 11.27
C ASP A 560 -90.19 -17.72 10.26
N PRO A 561 -91.04 -18.77 10.22
CA PRO A 561 -92.49 -18.54 10.32
C PRO A 561 -93.16 -19.46 11.36
N GLY A 562 -93.50 -18.89 12.52
CA GLY A 562 -94.46 -19.48 13.44
C GLY A 562 -95.87 -19.62 12.83
N ILE A 563 -96.25 -20.89 12.60
CA ILE A 563 -97.53 -21.58 12.84
C ILE A 563 -98.77 -21.22 12.00
N VAL A 564 -99.29 -22.24 11.29
CA VAL A 564 -100.73 -22.61 11.34
C VAL A 564 -100.83 -24.15 11.49
N HIS A 565 -101.46 -24.63 12.56
CA HIS A 565 -101.80 -26.04 12.80
C HIS A 565 -102.92 -26.55 11.88
N VAL A 566 -103.04 -27.89 11.73
CA VAL A 566 -104.21 -28.80 11.93
C VAL A 566 -103.86 -30.08 11.14
N LEU A 567 -103.64 -31.28 11.71
CA LEU A 567 -104.26 -32.07 12.78
C LEU A 567 -103.18 -32.84 13.56
#